data_AF-A0A3M2DNI5-F1
#
_entry.id   AF-A0A3M2DNI5-F1
#
_cell.length_a   1.000
_cell.length_b   1.000
_cell.length_c   1.000
_cell.angle_alpha   90.00
_cell.angle_beta   90.00
_cell.angle_gamma   90.00
#
_symmetry.space_group_name_H-M   'P 1'
#
loop_
_entity.id
_entity.type
_entity.pdbx_description
1 polymer ?
#
loop_
_entity_poly.entity_id
_entity_poly.type
_entity_poly.pdbx_seq_one_letter_code
_entity_poly.pdbx_strand_id
1 'polypeptide(L)' 'YYGPAVADIMKTLSLNPRHFGALAGLGLILEETGDTEGALAAYRRALALHPHRPDVREAIERLEKAAGGQEL' A
#
# COMPACT_ATOMS: atom_id res chain seq x y z
N TYR A 1 15.39 -2.74 6.03
CA TYR A 1 14.95 -3.91 6.82
C TYR A 1 13.62 -3.56 7.47
N TYR A 2 12.50 -4.04 6.91
CA TYR A 2 11.14 -3.67 7.38
C TYR A 2 10.44 -4.78 8.18
N GLY A 3 11.12 -5.90 8.44
CA GLY A 3 10.54 -7.07 9.12
C GLY A 3 9.69 -6.77 10.37
N PRO A 4 10.20 -6.01 11.37
CA PRO A 4 9.41 -5.67 12.56
C PRO A 4 8.22 -4.75 12.23
N ALA A 5 8.40 -3.76 11.36
CA ALA A 5 7.32 -2.85 10.97
C ALA A 5 6.17 -3.58 10.25
N VAL A 6 6.49 -4.51 9.35
CA VAL A 6 5.49 -5.35 8.67
C VAL A 6 4.76 -6.24 9.67
N ALA A 7 5.46 -6.83 10.65
CA ALA A 7 4.83 -7.66 11.66
C ALA A 7 3.81 -6.87 12.51
N ASP A 8 4.16 -5.66 12.95
CA ASP A 8 3.26 -4.77 13.69
C ASP A 8 2.06 -4.32 12.86
N ILE A 9 2.29 -4.01 11.58
CA ILE A 9 1.23 -3.67 10.62
C ILE A 9 0.27 -4.85 10.43
N MET A 10 0.80 -6.06 10.22
CA MET A 10 -0.02 -7.26 10.04
C MET A 10 -0.84 -7.59 11.29
N LYS A 11 -0.26 -7.43 12.49
CA LYS A 11 -1.00 -7.55 13.75
C LYS A 11 -2.12 -6.52 13.84
N THR A 12 -1.84 -5.27 13.47
CA THR A 12 -2.84 -4.19 13.45
C THR A 12 -3.98 -4.51 12.49
N LEU A 13 -3.67 -5.02 11.30
CA LEU A 13 -4.66 -5.40 10.29
C LEU A 13 -5.45 -6.66 10.68
N SER A 14 -4.85 -7.57 11.45
CA SER A 14 -5.56 -8.73 12.01
C SER A 14 -6.61 -8.29 13.05
N LEU A 15 -6.27 -7.30 13.89
CA LEU A 15 -7.20 -6.75 14.89
C LEU A 15 -8.22 -5.78 14.28
N ASN A 16 -7.81 -5.00 13.28
CA ASN A 16 -8.64 -4.05 12.55
C ASN A 16 -8.31 -4.08 11.05
N PRO A 17 -9.04 -4.91 10.27
CA PRO A 17 -8.81 -5.06 8.83
C PRO A 17 -9.08 -3.80 8.01
N ARG A 18 -9.75 -2.80 8.60
CA ARG A 18 -10.09 -1.52 7.96
C ARG A 18 -9.27 -0.36 8.55
N HIS A 19 -8.12 -0.65 9.14
CA HIS A 19 -7.25 0.39 9.66
C HIS A 19 -6.50 1.09 8.53
N PHE A 20 -6.96 2.29 8.16
CA PHE A 20 -6.39 3.09 7.06
C PHE A 20 -4.87 3.26 7.16
N GLY A 21 -4.36 3.72 8.32
CA GLY A 21 -2.93 3.99 8.48
C GLY A 21 -2.04 2.76 8.31
N ALA A 22 -2.51 1.58 8.73
CA ALA A 22 -1.79 0.32 8.57
C ALA A 22 -1.81 -0.16 7.12
N LEU A 23 -2.93 0.01 6.39
CA LEU A 23 -3.01 -0.28 4.96
C LEU A 23 -2.11 0.64 4.13
N ALA A 24 -2.12 1.95 4.43
CA ALA A 24 -1.26 2.92 3.75
C ALA A 24 0.23 2.69 4.05
N GLY A 25 0.56 2.38 5.31
CA GLY A 25 1.92 2.02 5.72
C GLY A 25 2.40 0.71 5.10
N LEU A 26 1.51 -0.29 4.98
CA LEU A 26 1.82 -1.54 4.27
C LEU A 26 2.14 -1.26 2.81
N GLY A 27 1.31 -0.46 2.12
CA GLY A 27 1.53 -0.08 0.73
C GLY A 27 2.89 0.58 0.52
N LEU A 28 3.28 1.49 1.41
CA LEU A 28 4.57 2.17 1.36
C LEU A 28 5.74 1.20 1.51
N ILE A 29 5.66 0.28 2.47
CA ILE A 29 6.73 -0.71 2.68
C ILE A 29 6.83 -1.66 1.49
N LEU A 30 5.71 -2.12 0.95
CA LEU A 30 5.68 -3.01 -0.21
C LEU A 30 6.26 -2.32 -1.45
N GLU A 31 5.92 -1.05 -1.64
CA GLU A 31 6.51 -0.22 -2.69
C GLU A 31 8.04 -0.11 -2.55
N GLU A 32 8.55 0.25 -1.37
CA GLU A 32 9.98 0.41 -1.10
C GLU A 32 10.75 -0.92 -1.20
N THR A 33 10.06 -2.05 -1.07
CA THR A 33 10.64 -3.39 -1.19
C THR A 33 10.49 -3.99 -2.59
N GLY A 34 9.88 -3.26 -3.52
CA GLY A 34 9.71 -3.67 -4.92
C GLY A 34 8.51 -4.58 -5.19
N ASP A 35 7.66 -4.82 -4.19
CA ASP A 35 6.42 -5.58 -4.34
C ASP A 35 5.29 -4.66 -4.85
N THR A 36 5.36 -4.31 -6.13
CA THR A 36 4.43 -3.35 -6.76
C THR A 36 2.97 -3.82 -6.70
N GLU A 37 2.72 -5.11 -6.92
CA GLU A 37 1.36 -5.67 -6.90
C GLU A 37 0.73 -5.60 -5.50
N GLY A 38 1.46 -5.99 -4.45
CA GLY A 38 0.95 -5.89 -3.08
C GLY A 38 0.83 -4.46 -2.61
N ALA A 39 1.73 -3.56 -3.04
CA ALA A 39 1.60 -2.13 -2.77
C ALA A 39 0.29 -1.57 -3.34
N LEU A 40 -0.01 -1.85 -4.61
CA LEU A 40 -1.28 -1.47 -5.25
C LEU A 40 -2.50 -2.04 -4.51
N ALA A 41 -2.44 -3.31 -4.12
CA ALA A 41 -3.53 -3.94 -3.36
C ALA A 41 -3.76 -3.25 -2.01
N ALA A 42 -2.70 -2.93 -1.27
CA ALA A 42 -2.79 -2.26 0.02
C ALA A 42 -3.32 -0.82 -0.12
N TYR A 43 -2.79 -0.05 -1.07
CA TYR A 43 -3.23 1.32 -1.34
C TYR A 43 -4.68 1.39 -1.84
N ARG A 44 -5.12 0.48 -2.72
CA ARG A 44 -6.53 0.43 -3.17
C ARG A 44 -7.48 0.17 -2.00
N ARG A 45 -7.12 -0.72 -1.07
CA ARG A 45 -7.90 -0.93 0.17
C ARG A 45 -7.91 0.30 1.05
N ALA A 46 -6.79 1.01 1.19
CA ALA A 46 -6.71 2.27 1.94
C ALA A 46 -7.60 3.36 1.32
N LEU A 47 -7.56 3.52 -0.02
CA LEU A 47 -8.36 4.50 -0.75
C LEU A 47 -9.86 4.20 -0.67
N ALA A 48 -10.26 2.92 -0.69
CA ALA A 48 -11.67 2.53 -0.52
C ALA A 48 -12.24 2.95 0.85
N LEU A 49 -11.40 3.08 1.87
CA LEU A 49 -11.80 3.54 3.20
C LEU A 49 -11.84 5.07 3.29
N HIS A 50 -10.88 5.74 2.64
CA HIS A 50 -10.78 7.19 2.60
C HIS A 50 -10.58 7.68 1.17
N PRO A 51 -11.67 7.86 0.39
CA PRO A 51 -11.59 8.21 -1.04
C PRO A 51 -10.97 9.57 -1.34
N HIS A 52 -10.91 10.44 -0.32
CA HIS A 52 -10.40 11.82 -0.41
C HIS A 52 -8.93 11.93 0.02
N ARG A 53 -8.13 10.87 -0.13
CA ARG A 53 -6.70 10.86 0.19
C ARG A 53 -5.88 11.01 -1.10
N PRO A 54 -5.49 12.24 -1.49
CA PRO A 54 -4.72 12.47 -2.71
C PRO A 54 -3.38 11.72 -2.66
N ASP A 55 -2.74 11.67 -1.49
CA ASP A 55 -1.49 10.95 -1.25
C ASP A 55 -1.56 9.47 -1.66
N VAL A 56 -2.66 8.78 -1.34
CA VAL A 56 -2.86 7.38 -1.70
C VAL A 56 -3.19 7.22 -3.18
N ARG A 57 -3.94 8.16 -3.76
CA ARG A 57 -4.27 8.14 -5.19
C ARG A 57 -3.00 8.34 -6.03
N GLU A 58 -2.17 9.30 -5.68
CA GLU A 58 -0.91 9.59 -6.35
C GLU A 58 0.05 8.40 -6.28
N ALA A 59 0.11 7.68 -5.15
CA ALA A 59 0.89 6.46 -5.02
C ALA A 59 0.40 5.36 -6.00
N ILE A 60 -0.92 5.15 -6.10
CA ILE A 60 -1.50 4.19 -7.06
C ILE A 60 -1.16 4.58 -8.50
N GLU A 61 -1.40 5.84 -8.89
CA GLU A 61 -1.13 6.32 -10.25
C GLU A 61 0.36 6.17 -10.63
N ARG A 62 1.26 6.45 -9.69
CA ARG A 62 2.70 6.30 -9.90
C ARG A 62 3.09 4.83 -10.07
N LEU A 63 2.54 3.93 -9.25
CA LEU A 63 2.81 2.50 -9.33
C LEU A 63 2.24 1.87 -10.61
N GLU A 64 1.05 2.27 -11.05
CA GLU A 64 0.47 1.80 -12.31
C GLU A 64 1.29 2.25 -13.52
N LYS A 65 1.78 3.50 -13.53
CA LYS A 65 2.69 3.98 -14.59
C LYS A 65 4.01 3.22 -14.60
N ALA A 66 4.57 2.92 -13.44
CA ALA A 66 5.82 2.16 -13.33
C ALA A 66 5.63 0.71 -13.83
N ALA A 67 4.53 0.05 -13.49
CA ALA A 67 4.21 -1.31 -13.93
C ALA A 67 3.93 -1.37 -15.44
N GLY A 68 3.12 -0.45 -15.97
CA GLY A 68 2.81 -0.40 -17.41
C GLY A 68 3.99 0.02 -18.29
N GLY A 69 5.04 0.63 -17.72
CA GLY A 69 6.30 0.90 -18.40
C GLY A 69 7.24 -0.30 -18.51
N GLN A 70 6.97 -1.40 -17.78
CA GLN A 70 7.73 -2.65 -17.85
C GLN A 70 7.14 -3.67 -18.84
N GLU A 71 6.03 -3.36 -19.51
CA GLU A 71 5.45 -4.14 -20.60
C GLU A 71 5.88 -3.59 -21.98
N LEU A 72 7.18 -3.58 -22.30
CA LEU A 72 7.71 -3.35 -23.66
C LEU A 72 8.96 -4.20 -23.94
#